data_AF-A0A6S6G0B6-F1
#
_entry.id   AF-A0A6S6G0B6-F1
#
_cell.length_a   1.000
_cell.length_b   1.000
_cell.length_c   1.000
_cell.angle_alpha   90.00
_cell.angle_beta   90.00
_cell.angle_gamma   90.00
#
_symmetry.space_group_name_H-M   'P 1'
#
loop_
_entity.id
_entity.type
_entity.pdbx_description
1 polymer ?
#
loop_
_entity_poly.entity_id
_entity_poly.type
_entity_poly.pdbx_seq_one_letter_code
_entity_poly.pdbx_strand_id
1 'polypeptide(L)'
;MTALMPTRRSSNLEAPSIMRNYEDPLDHDTASDRAMPTTRRGLTRLALIAAETGARFQRDGEEHDPMTWLLAPRRLFGGGTAIDAVLGRENFMRALLLHGLSIGLDAEPGFIDVLVEDGPDDDDDDGGADADPDDDGTFGSDDEEGADASDPDSGADREWNGSAAGRGGRPFGSGTRRLFTATLVHEDGATTLQAFHASICTDAIEAAQRLAWRYGTGPASVAEVTMGFDPTTTFAEVMVSPAIRDLLLLIAAEPDSPLAAGLDLNLEQRFAA
;
A
#
# COMPACT_ATOMS: atom_id res chain seq x y z
N MET A 1 -9.12 -69.33 39.12
CA MET A 1 -8.92 -67.89 39.35
C MET A 1 -8.26 -67.32 38.11
N THR A 2 -9.06 -66.74 37.22
CA THR A 2 -8.58 -66.04 36.02
C THR A 2 -9.51 -64.85 35.83
N ALA A 3 -9.00 -63.64 36.10
CA ALA A 3 -9.76 -62.41 36.07
C ALA A 3 -10.00 -61.96 34.61
N LEU A 4 -11.27 -61.72 34.26
CA LEU A 4 -11.65 -61.01 33.04
C LEU A 4 -11.25 -59.53 33.18
N MET A 5 -10.39 -59.04 32.28
CA MET A 5 -10.21 -57.61 32.07
C MET A 5 -11.37 -57.03 31.26
N PRO A 6 -11.91 -55.85 31.63
CA PRO A 6 -12.92 -55.18 30.84
C PRO A 6 -12.28 -54.44 29.66
N THR A 7 -12.70 -54.80 28.44
CA THR A 7 -12.36 -54.12 27.20
C THR A 7 -12.91 -52.69 27.25
N ARG A 8 -12.03 -51.68 27.31
CA ARG A 8 -12.39 -50.27 27.14
C ARG A 8 -13.11 -50.13 25.79
N ARG A 9 -14.40 -49.75 25.83
CA ARG A 9 -15.08 -49.17 24.67
C ARG A 9 -14.39 -47.84 24.38
N SER A 10 -13.59 -47.78 23.32
CA SER A 10 -13.21 -46.52 22.69
C SER A 10 -14.47 -45.91 22.12
N SER A 11 -15.13 -45.04 22.89
CA SER A 11 -16.04 -44.07 22.35
C SER A 11 -15.21 -43.13 21.47
N ASN A 12 -15.17 -43.41 20.16
CA ASN A 12 -14.91 -42.37 19.18
C ASN A 12 -16.01 -41.33 19.37
N LEU A 13 -15.73 -40.33 20.19
CA LEU A 13 -16.39 -39.05 20.08
C LEU A 13 -15.95 -38.51 18.73
N GLU A 14 -16.77 -38.76 17.70
CA GLU A 14 -16.75 -37.95 16.49
C GLU A 14 -16.87 -36.50 16.95
N ALA A 15 -15.74 -35.79 16.89
CA ALA A 15 -15.76 -34.35 16.95
C ALA A 15 -16.72 -33.88 15.84
N PRO A 16 -17.67 -32.98 16.12
CA PRO A 16 -18.57 -32.48 15.08
C PRO A 16 -17.72 -31.86 13.98
N SER A 17 -17.80 -32.43 12.77
CA SER A 17 -17.07 -31.95 11.60
C SER A 17 -17.68 -30.63 11.12
N ILE A 18 -17.33 -29.52 11.78
CA ILE A 18 -17.62 -28.16 11.30
C ILE A 18 -16.47 -27.72 10.36
N MET A 19 -16.03 -28.60 9.46
CA MET A 19 -15.05 -28.33 8.41
C MET A 19 -15.46 -29.09 7.14
N ARG A 20 -16.61 -28.72 6.57
CA ARG A 20 -17.00 -29.14 5.22
C ARG A 20 -17.79 -28.03 4.56
N ASN A 21 -17.29 -27.54 3.43
CA ASN A 21 -17.97 -26.86 2.32
C ASN A 21 -17.22 -25.63 1.78
N TYR A 22 -15.91 -25.74 1.54
CA TYR A 22 -15.27 -24.87 0.56
C TYR A 22 -14.85 -25.74 -0.62
N GLU A 23 -15.22 -25.29 -1.82
CA GLU A 23 -14.82 -25.91 -3.08
C GLU A 23 -13.28 -25.84 -3.17
N ASP A 24 -12.63 -26.92 -3.62
CA ASP A 24 -11.19 -26.93 -3.81
C ASP A 24 -10.86 -26.08 -5.05
N PRO A 25 -10.08 -24.99 -4.94
CA PRO A 25 -9.76 -24.13 -6.07
C PRO A 25 -8.88 -24.80 -7.13
N LEU A 26 -8.33 -26.00 -6.86
CA LEU A 26 -7.53 -26.77 -7.81
C LEU A 26 -8.36 -27.78 -8.62
N ASP A 27 -9.60 -28.05 -8.21
CA ASP A 27 -10.49 -28.91 -8.96
C ASP A 27 -11.02 -28.21 -10.23
N HIS A 28 -11.44 -29.02 -11.19
CA HIS A 28 -12.07 -28.50 -12.40
C HIS A 28 -13.48 -28.01 -12.11
N ASP A 29 -13.82 -26.85 -12.65
CA ASP A 29 -15.18 -26.36 -12.66
C ASP A 29 -16.16 -27.40 -13.21
N THR A 30 -17.29 -27.56 -12.55
CA THR A 30 -18.38 -28.45 -12.94
C THR A 30 -19.65 -27.67 -13.27
N ALA A 31 -20.54 -28.28 -14.05
CA ALA A 31 -21.85 -27.67 -14.34
C ALA A 31 -22.76 -27.55 -13.09
N SER A 32 -22.39 -28.22 -11.99
CA SER A 32 -23.08 -28.10 -10.69
C SER A 32 -22.55 -26.99 -9.81
N ASP A 33 -21.44 -26.33 -10.19
CA ASP A 33 -20.85 -25.27 -9.39
C ASP A 33 -21.78 -24.07 -9.33
N ARG A 34 -21.77 -23.42 -8.17
CA ARG A 34 -22.64 -22.28 -7.95
C ARG A 34 -22.12 -21.06 -8.71
N ALA A 35 -22.84 -20.67 -9.77
CA ALA A 35 -22.56 -19.41 -10.45
C ALA A 35 -22.78 -18.21 -9.50
N MET A 36 -21.76 -17.36 -9.40
CA MET A 36 -21.75 -16.17 -8.55
C MET A 36 -21.73 -14.90 -9.43
N PRO A 37 -22.91 -14.33 -9.78
CA PRO A 37 -22.95 -13.10 -10.56
C PRO A 37 -22.48 -11.92 -9.71
N THR A 38 -21.50 -11.17 -10.22
CA THR A 38 -21.04 -9.94 -9.60
C THR A 38 -20.64 -8.89 -10.64
N THR A 39 -20.38 -7.67 -10.18
CA THR A 39 -19.87 -6.59 -11.03
C THR A 39 -18.35 -6.56 -11.02
N ARG A 40 -17.72 -5.90 -12.00
CA ARG A 40 -16.27 -5.65 -11.96
C ARG A 40 -15.84 -4.93 -10.68
N ARG A 41 -16.66 -3.99 -10.18
CA ARG A 41 -16.41 -3.30 -8.90
C ARG A 41 -16.44 -4.27 -7.72
N GLY A 42 -17.38 -5.23 -7.71
CA GLY A 42 -17.43 -6.29 -6.71
C GLY A 42 -16.17 -7.16 -6.71
N LEU A 43 -15.69 -7.58 -7.89
CA LEU A 43 -14.43 -8.32 -8.02
C LEU A 43 -13.22 -7.51 -7.53
N THR A 44 -13.16 -6.21 -7.85
CA THR A 44 -12.09 -5.33 -7.37
C THR A 44 -12.09 -5.23 -5.84
N ARG A 45 -13.27 -5.10 -5.21
CA ARG A 45 -13.39 -5.09 -3.74
C ARG A 45 -12.87 -6.37 -3.13
N LEU A 46 -13.27 -7.52 -3.68
CA LEU A 46 -12.79 -8.83 -3.22
C LEU A 46 -11.26 -8.94 -3.33
N ALA A 47 -10.70 -8.61 -4.49
CA ALA A 47 -9.26 -8.68 -4.70
C ALA A 47 -8.48 -7.79 -3.73
N LEU A 48 -9.00 -6.59 -3.45
CA LEU A 48 -8.40 -5.65 -2.51
C LEU A 48 -8.43 -6.19 -1.08
N ILE A 49 -9.58 -6.68 -0.61
CA ILE A 49 -9.68 -7.25 0.73
C ILE A 49 -8.79 -8.49 0.88
N ALA A 50 -8.74 -9.38 -0.12
CA ALA A 50 -7.84 -10.53 -0.07
C ALA A 50 -6.36 -10.12 0.06
N ALA A 51 -5.94 -9.11 -0.71
CA ALA A 51 -4.58 -8.57 -0.61
C ALA A 51 -4.30 -7.94 0.77
N GLU A 52 -5.24 -7.16 1.29
CA GLU A 52 -5.09 -6.50 2.59
C GLU A 52 -5.14 -7.50 3.76
N THR A 53 -5.97 -8.54 3.69
CA THR A 53 -5.98 -9.64 4.66
C THR A 53 -4.62 -10.34 4.68
N GLY A 54 -4.06 -10.68 3.51
CA GLY A 54 -2.74 -11.30 3.41
C GLY A 54 -1.63 -10.39 3.96
N ALA A 55 -1.62 -9.12 3.56
CA ALA A 55 -0.66 -8.13 4.03
C ALA A 55 -0.72 -7.97 5.55
N ARG A 56 -1.92 -7.87 6.12
CA ARG A 56 -2.10 -7.76 7.57
C ARG A 56 -1.61 -9.01 8.30
N PHE A 57 -1.99 -10.20 7.85
CA PHE A 57 -1.61 -11.43 8.55
C PHE A 57 -0.10 -11.61 8.58
N GLN A 58 0.59 -11.21 7.50
CA GLN A 58 2.04 -11.17 7.46
C GLN A 58 2.63 -10.08 8.38
N ARG A 59 2.04 -8.88 8.38
CA ARG A 59 2.47 -7.75 9.22
C ARG A 59 2.33 -8.03 10.71
N ASP A 60 1.20 -8.61 11.10
CA ASP A 60 0.81 -8.81 12.50
C ASP A 60 1.30 -10.19 13.03
N GLY A 61 1.86 -11.04 12.16
CA GLY A 61 2.40 -12.36 12.53
C GLY A 61 1.32 -13.36 12.92
N GLU A 62 0.15 -13.28 12.29
CA GLU A 62 -1.00 -14.14 12.60
C GLU A 62 -0.70 -15.60 12.21
N GLU A 63 -0.89 -16.52 13.16
CA GLU A 63 -0.62 -17.96 12.96
C GLU A 63 -1.62 -18.63 12.00
N HIS A 64 -2.79 -18.02 11.81
CA HIS A 64 -3.85 -18.56 10.98
C HIS A 64 -3.64 -18.22 9.51
N ASP A 65 -4.14 -19.06 8.61
CA ASP A 65 -4.07 -18.81 7.19
C ASP A 65 -5.08 -17.70 6.75
N PRO A 66 -4.67 -16.71 5.93
CA PRO A 66 -5.56 -15.65 5.44
C PRO A 66 -6.78 -16.18 4.68
N MET A 67 -6.63 -17.28 3.93
CA MET A 67 -7.75 -17.86 3.19
C MET A 67 -8.81 -18.43 4.16
N THR A 68 -8.36 -19.01 5.27
CA THR A 68 -9.24 -19.42 6.36
C THR A 68 -10.03 -18.24 6.93
N TRP A 69 -9.45 -17.04 6.98
CA TRP A 69 -10.19 -15.85 7.39
C TRP A 69 -11.26 -15.45 6.39
N LEU A 70 -10.93 -15.41 5.10
CA LEU A 70 -11.83 -15.02 4.02
C LEU A 70 -13.05 -15.94 3.89
N LEU A 71 -12.82 -17.22 4.14
CA LEU A 71 -13.82 -18.27 3.98
C LEU A 71 -14.68 -18.44 5.23
N ALA A 72 -14.12 -18.34 6.44
CA ALA A 72 -14.89 -18.59 7.67
C ALA A 72 -16.06 -17.59 7.87
N PRO A 73 -17.21 -18.05 8.40
CA PRO A 73 -18.28 -17.19 8.88
C PRO A 73 -17.79 -16.19 9.94
N ARG A 74 -18.20 -14.92 9.82
CA ARG A 74 -17.79 -13.82 10.73
C ARG A 74 -18.98 -13.04 11.26
N ARG A 75 -18.94 -12.65 12.53
CA ARG A 75 -19.92 -11.73 13.13
C ARG A 75 -19.91 -10.38 12.40
N LEU A 76 -18.74 -9.94 11.96
CA LEU A 76 -18.56 -8.73 11.16
C LEU A 76 -19.49 -8.68 9.92
N PHE A 77 -19.80 -9.85 9.35
CA PHE A 77 -20.62 -9.99 8.16
C PHE A 77 -21.98 -10.63 8.44
N GLY A 78 -22.48 -10.52 9.68
CA GLY A 78 -23.77 -11.10 10.08
C GLY A 78 -23.81 -12.64 10.00
N GLY A 79 -22.66 -13.30 10.17
CA GLY A 79 -22.51 -14.75 10.03
C GLY A 79 -22.22 -15.23 8.60
N GLY A 80 -22.08 -14.31 7.63
CA GLY A 80 -21.58 -14.61 6.29
C GLY A 80 -20.05 -14.72 6.22
N THR A 81 -19.55 -15.10 5.06
CA THR A 81 -18.11 -15.18 4.74
C THR A 81 -17.62 -13.84 4.18
N ALA A 82 -16.32 -13.55 4.28
CA ALA A 82 -15.76 -12.32 3.70
C ALA A 82 -15.84 -12.35 2.17
N ILE A 83 -15.57 -13.50 1.55
CA ILE A 83 -15.51 -13.67 0.09
C ILE A 83 -16.81 -13.25 -0.60
N ASP A 84 -17.95 -13.49 0.04
CA ASP A 84 -19.28 -13.08 -0.44
C ASP A 84 -19.63 -11.65 -0.01
N ALA A 85 -19.39 -11.33 1.27
CA ALA A 85 -19.87 -10.09 1.87
C ALA A 85 -19.25 -8.84 1.25
N VAL A 86 -17.95 -8.87 0.95
CA VAL A 86 -17.18 -7.70 0.48
C VAL A 86 -17.47 -7.32 -0.97
N LEU A 87 -18.30 -8.10 -1.68
CA LEU A 87 -18.79 -7.70 -3.00
C LEU A 87 -19.66 -6.43 -2.89
N GLY A 88 -20.36 -6.25 -1.77
CA GLY A 88 -21.11 -5.04 -1.41
C GLY A 88 -20.22 -3.94 -0.82
N ARG A 89 -20.59 -2.66 -1.04
CA ARG A 89 -19.80 -1.50 -0.56
C ARG A 89 -19.67 -1.47 0.96
N GLU A 90 -20.75 -1.73 1.68
CA GLU A 90 -20.84 -1.60 3.14
C GLU A 90 -19.85 -2.53 3.86
N ASN A 91 -19.95 -3.84 3.60
CA ASN A 91 -19.05 -4.84 4.19
C ASN A 91 -17.61 -4.74 3.69
N PHE A 92 -17.42 -4.23 2.46
CA PHE A 92 -16.09 -3.89 1.96
C PHE A 92 -15.44 -2.80 2.81
N MET A 93 -16.15 -1.69 3.08
CA MET A 93 -15.63 -0.61 3.92
C MET A 93 -15.30 -1.10 5.32
N ARG A 94 -16.18 -1.93 5.91
CA ARG A 94 -15.94 -2.55 7.21
C ARG A 94 -14.66 -3.37 7.24
N ALA A 95 -14.48 -4.25 6.25
CA ALA A 95 -13.30 -5.09 6.15
C ALA A 95 -12.02 -4.27 5.92
N LEU A 96 -12.10 -3.24 5.07
CA LEU A 96 -10.97 -2.34 4.78
C LEU A 96 -10.50 -1.61 6.04
N LEU A 97 -11.42 -1.01 6.80
CA LEU A 97 -11.10 -0.34 8.06
C LEU A 97 -10.56 -1.33 9.10
N LEU A 98 -11.19 -2.51 9.22
CA LEU A 98 -10.74 -3.53 10.16
C LEU A 98 -9.29 -3.94 9.90
N HIS A 99 -8.89 -4.13 8.64
CA HIS A 99 -7.50 -4.50 8.34
C HIS A 99 -6.54 -3.31 8.37
N GLY A 100 -6.96 -2.15 7.85
CA GLY A 100 -6.12 -0.95 7.81
C GLY A 100 -5.81 -0.39 9.20
N LEU A 101 -6.74 -0.53 10.15
CA LEU A 101 -6.57 -0.09 11.54
C LEU A 101 -6.14 -1.22 12.49
N SER A 102 -5.86 -2.42 11.95
CA SER A 102 -5.55 -3.63 12.75
C SER A 102 -6.55 -3.92 13.88
N ILE A 103 -7.83 -3.62 13.66
CA ILE A 103 -8.92 -3.93 14.61
C ILE A 103 -9.14 -5.45 14.62
N GLY A 104 -9.52 -6.03 15.77
CA GLY A 104 -9.65 -7.49 15.93
C GLY A 104 -10.37 -8.20 14.77
N LEU A 105 -9.88 -9.38 14.38
CA LEU A 105 -10.25 -10.10 13.15
C LEU A 105 -11.73 -10.51 13.00
N ASP A 106 -12.55 -10.36 14.04
CA ASP A 106 -14.01 -10.55 13.95
C ASP A 106 -14.74 -9.54 14.85
N ALA A 107 -14.42 -8.26 14.62
CA ALA A 107 -15.02 -7.15 15.37
C ALA A 107 -16.54 -7.10 15.19
N GLU A 108 -17.21 -6.51 16.18
CA GLU A 108 -18.64 -6.27 16.10
C GLU A 108 -18.95 -5.22 15.03
N PRO A 109 -19.92 -5.45 14.11
CA PRO A 109 -20.22 -4.52 13.02
C PRO A 109 -20.48 -3.09 13.50
N GLY A 110 -21.27 -2.94 14.57
CA GLY A 110 -21.63 -1.64 15.12
C GLY A 110 -20.44 -0.82 15.63
N PHE A 111 -19.32 -1.45 16.01
CA PHE A 111 -18.10 -0.73 16.36
C PHE A 111 -17.42 -0.13 15.13
N ILE A 112 -17.42 -0.86 14.00
CA ILE A 112 -16.81 -0.40 12.75
C ILE A 112 -17.70 0.63 12.05
N ASP A 113 -19.02 0.50 12.15
CA ASP A 113 -19.97 1.41 11.51
C ASP A 113 -19.80 2.86 11.99
N VAL A 114 -19.57 3.05 13.30
CA VAL A 114 -19.24 4.37 13.86
C VAL A 114 -18.01 5.00 13.19
N LEU A 115 -16.99 4.18 12.87
CA LEU A 115 -15.77 4.66 12.19
C LEU A 115 -16.00 5.00 10.71
N VAL A 116 -16.99 4.38 10.07
CA VAL A 116 -17.38 4.70 8.69
C VAL A 116 -18.18 6.00 8.64
N GLU A 117 -19.02 6.25 9.65
CA GLU A 117 -19.85 7.45 9.78
C GLU A 117 -19.03 8.70 10.15
N ASP A 118 -17.91 8.55 10.86
CA ASP A 118 -16.98 9.66 11.21
C ASP A 118 -16.00 10.07 10.08
N GLY A 119 -16.12 9.50 8.88
CA GLY A 119 -15.36 9.97 7.70
C GLY A 119 -15.79 11.38 7.27
N PRO A 120 -14.95 12.15 6.54
CA PRO A 120 -15.39 13.43 6.01
C PRO A 120 -16.64 13.21 5.17
N ASP A 121 -17.78 13.73 5.64
CA ASP A 121 -18.99 13.86 4.85
C ASP A 121 -18.57 14.55 3.54
N ASP A 122 -18.84 13.88 2.40
CA ASP A 122 -18.95 14.60 1.15
C ASP A 122 -20.10 15.60 1.36
N ASP A 123 -19.75 16.83 1.74
CA ASP A 123 -20.59 18.01 1.56
C ASP A 123 -20.87 18.10 0.05
N ASP A 124 -21.84 17.32 -0.42
CA ASP A 124 -22.59 17.62 -1.63
C ASP A 124 -23.35 18.93 -1.35
N ASP A 125 -22.62 20.04 -1.43
CA ASP A 125 -23.15 21.40 -1.57
C ASP A 125 -23.76 21.53 -2.98
N ASP A 126 -24.87 20.84 -3.18
CA ASP A 126 -25.80 21.07 -4.27
C ASP A 126 -26.77 22.19 -3.79
N GLY A 127 -26.32 23.43 -3.94
CA GLY A 127 -26.81 24.55 -3.16
C GLY A 127 -26.85 25.93 -3.83
N GLY A 128 -27.07 26.04 -5.14
CA GLY A 128 -27.76 27.20 -5.70
C GLY A 128 -26.96 28.12 -6.62
N ALA A 129 -27.52 28.26 -7.82
CA ALA A 129 -27.14 29.24 -8.83
C ALA A 129 -27.24 30.68 -8.33
N ASP A 130 -26.20 31.47 -8.57
CA ASP A 130 -26.33 32.89 -8.90
C ASP A 130 -25.24 33.22 -9.91
N ALA A 131 -25.64 33.22 -11.19
CA ALA A 131 -24.92 33.89 -12.25
C ALA A 131 -25.12 35.39 -12.04
N ASP A 132 -24.05 36.15 -11.83
CA ASP A 132 -24.09 37.61 -11.95
C ASP A 132 -23.38 38.00 -13.25
N PRO A 133 -24.12 38.47 -14.27
CA PRO A 133 -23.57 38.72 -15.60
C PRO A 133 -23.45 40.23 -15.85
N ASP A 134 -22.73 41.00 -15.02
CA ASP A 134 -22.50 42.43 -15.29
C ASP A 134 -21.18 42.90 -14.61
N ASP A 135 -20.07 42.88 -15.35
CA ASP A 135 -18.92 43.76 -15.06
C ASP A 135 -18.30 44.24 -16.38
N ASP A 136 -18.86 45.33 -16.89
CA ASP A 136 -18.39 46.13 -18.01
C ASP A 136 -17.79 47.46 -17.51
N GLY A 137 -16.52 47.73 -17.81
CA GLY A 137 -15.91 49.04 -17.54
C GLY A 137 -14.39 49.00 -17.43
N THR A 138 -13.65 48.90 -18.53
CA THR A 138 -13.08 50.06 -19.26
C THR A 138 -12.23 51.00 -18.39
N PHE A 139 -10.91 50.98 -18.56
CA PHE A 139 -9.93 52.10 -18.47
C PHE A 139 -8.55 51.48 -18.72
N GLY A 140 -7.63 51.97 -19.54
CA GLY A 140 -7.48 53.12 -20.41
C GLY A 140 -6.10 52.93 -21.07
N SER A 141 -5.98 53.34 -22.33
CA SER A 141 -4.76 53.29 -23.13
C SER A 141 -3.78 54.42 -22.80
N ASP A 142 -2.62 54.38 -23.47
CA ASP A 142 -1.63 55.44 -23.71
C ASP A 142 -0.44 55.42 -22.73
N ASP A 143 0.83 55.55 -23.10
CA ASP A 143 1.58 55.51 -24.36
C ASP A 143 3.08 55.59 -23.96
N GLU A 144 3.97 55.03 -24.80
CA GLU A 144 5.35 55.48 -25.12
C GLU A 144 6.38 55.73 -23.97
N GLU A 145 7.68 55.46 -24.02
CA GLU A 145 8.70 55.56 -25.07
C GLU A 145 10.07 55.19 -24.42
N GLY A 146 11.10 54.82 -25.22
CA GLY A 146 12.47 55.29 -24.96
C GLY A 146 13.54 54.26 -24.55
N ALA A 147 14.46 54.00 -25.49
CA ALA A 147 15.66 53.16 -25.40
C ALA A 147 16.85 53.77 -24.59
N ASP A 148 17.77 52.91 -24.11
CA ASP A 148 19.18 52.79 -24.56
C ASP A 148 20.07 52.08 -23.50
N ALA A 149 21.09 51.40 -24.01
CA ALA A 149 21.97 50.37 -23.53
C ALA A 149 23.01 50.74 -22.45
N SER A 150 23.53 49.71 -21.76
CA SER A 150 24.97 49.43 -21.54
C SER A 150 25.18 48.09 -20.80
N ASP A 151 25.95 47.18 -21.43
CA ASP A 151 26.54 45.91 -20.96
C ASP A 151 27.63 46.12 -19.84
N PRO A 152 28.29 45.12 -19.18
CA PRO A 152 28.25 43.64 -19.34
C PRO A 152 28.37 42.77 -18.04
N ASP A 153 28.28 41.43 -18.23
CA ASP A 153 28.97 40.31 -17.52
C ASP A 153 28.71 40.12 -15.99
N SER A 154 28.10 39.02 -15.52
CA SER A 154 28.80 37.79 -15.12
C SER A 154 27.79 36.66 -14.81
N GLY A 155 28.04 35.46 -15.34
CA GLY A 155 27.12 34.32 -15.28
C GLY A 155 27.06 33.51 -13.98
N ALA A 156 26.05 32.63 -13.91
CA ALA A 156 26.11 31.26 -13.36
C ALA A 156 24.71 30.60 -13.45
N ASP A 157 24.46 29.94 -14.58
CA ASP A 157 23.98 28.56 -14.71
C ASP A 157 22.82 28.09 -13.80
N ARG A 158 21.57 28.23 -14.30
CA ARG A 158 20.48 27.29 -13.97
C ARG A 158 19.63 27.02 -15.21
N GLU A 159 20.10 26.11 -16.04
CA GLU A 159 19.33 25.55 -17.15
C GLU A 159 18.73 24.21 -16.70
N TRP A 160 17.49 24.27 -16.19
CA TRP A 160 16.62 23.10 -16.09
C TRP A 160 15.94 22.92 -17.44
N ASN A 161 16.46 21.99 -18.26
CA ASN A 161 15.83 21.66 -19.54
C ASN A 161 15.05 20.35 -19.42
N GLY A 162 13.75 20.48 -19.20
CA GLY A 162 12.81 19.39 -19.39
C GLY A 162 12.60 19.17 -20.89
N SER A 163 12.75 17.92 -21.35
CA SER A 163 12.22 17.51 -22.65
C SER A 163 11.69 16.09 -22.57
N ALA A 164 10.36 16.01 -22.61
CA ALA A 164 9.62 14.81 -22.91
C ALA A 164 9.62 14.57 -24.43
N ALA A 165 9.98 13.36 -24.85
CA ALA A 165 9.40 12.58 -25.97
C ALA A 165 10.47 11.67 -26.61
N GLY A 166 10.24 10.35 -26.52
CA GLY A 166 11.07 9.36 -27.20
C GLY A 166 10.57 7.94 -26.98
N ARG A 167 9.50 7.54 -27.69
CA ARG A 167 9.18 6.12 -27.92
C ARG A 167 10.34 5.46 -28.67
N GLY A 168 10.90 4.39 -28.12
CA GLY A 168 11.82 3.50 -28.83
C GLY A 168 12.68 2.70 -27.88
N GLY A 169 12.29 1.45 -27.61
CA GLY A 169 13.04 0.56 -26.74
C GLY A 169 14.43 0.21 -27.28
N ARG A 170 15.40 0.16 -26.35
CA ARG A 170 16.50 -0.81 -26.22
C ARG A 170 17.23 -0.56 -24.88
N PRO A 171 17.87 -1.58 -24.29
CA PRO A 171 18.07 -1.69 -22.85
C PRO A 171 19.11 -0.69 -22.36
N PHE A 172 18.76 0.05 -21.30
CA PHE A 172 19.70 0.90 -20.59
C PHE A 172 20.86 0.07 -20.04
N GLY A 173 22.06 0.66 -20.11
CA GLY A 173 23.35 0.00 -19.99
C GLY A 173 23.54 -0.82 -18.73
N SER A 174 24.49 -1.75 -18.85
CA SER A 174 24.97 -2.67 -17.81
C SER A 174 25.71 -1.96 -16.68
N GLY A 175 25.05 -1.04 -15.99
CA GLY A 175 25.42 -0.69 -14.62
C GLY A 175 25.16 -1.92 -13.77
N THR A 176 26.18 -2.41 -13.07
CA THR A 176 25.99 -3.52 -12.13
C THR A 176 25.00 -3.07 -11.07
N ARG A 177 23.85 -3.74 -11.02
CA ARG A 177 22.77 -3.39 -10.10
C ARG A 177 23.22 -3.59 -8.65
N ARG A 178 22.87 -2.66 -7.78
CA ARG A 178 23.23 -2.68 -6.36
C ARG A 178 22.02 -2.33 -5.52
N LEU A 179 22.03 -2.79 -4.28
CA LEU A 179 21.08 -2.32 -3.28
C LEU A 179 21.40 -0.87 -2.95
N PHE A 180 20.38 -0.03 -2.97
CA PHE A 180 20.41 1.31 -2.41
C PHE A 180 19.33 1.42 -1.35
N THR A 181 19.68 1.99 -0.21
CA THR A 181 18.73 2.35 0.84
C THR A 181 18.65 3.84 0.98
N ALA A 182 17.47 4.36 1.30
CA ALA A 182 17.30 5.77 1.58
C ALA A 182 16.44 6.00 2.81
N THR A 183 16.79 7.03 3.57
CA THR A 183 16.02 7.46 4.74
C THR A 183 15.55 8.89 4.54
N LEU A 184 14.33 9.16 4.96
CA LEU A 184 13.65 10.43 4.77
C LEU A 184 12.97 10.82 6.08
N VAL A 185 13.17 12.07 6.49
CA VAL A 185 12.28 12.76 7.44
C VAL A 185 11.81 14.04 6.78
N HIS A 186 10.50 14.24 6.73
CA HIS A 186 9.90 15.45 6.18
C HIS A 186 8.77 15.93 7.07
N GLU A 187 8.75 17.24 7.33
CA GLU A 187 7.71 17.90 8.11
C GLU A 187 7.05 18.97 7.24
N ASP A 188 5.73 18.89 7.09
CA ASP A 188 4.94 19.84 6.30
C ASP A 188 4.14 20.83 7.17
N GLY A 189 4.37 20.80 8.48
CA GLY A 189 3.70 21.65 9.47
C GLY A 189 2.42 21.07 10.07
N ALA A 190 1.84 20.03 9.43
CA ALA A 190 0.69 19.29 9.96
C ALA A 190 1.05 17.84 10.31
N THR A 191 2.02 17.27 9.59
CA THR A 191 2.46 15.90 9.76
C THR A 191 3.98 15.75 9.66
N THR A 192 4.53 14.80 10.41
CA THR A 192 5.90 14.32 10.24
C THR A 192 5.86 12.98 9.50
N LEU A 193 6.45 12.94 8.31
CA LEU A 193 6.70 11.73 7.54
C LEU A 193 8.10 11.21 7.85
N GLN A 194 8.20 9.95 8.27
CA GLN A 194 9.43 9.19 8.32
C GLN A 194 9.33 8.04 7.32
N ALA A 195 10.31 7.87 6.45
CA ALA A 195 10.34 6.78 5.49
C ALA A 195 11.72 6.12 5.37
N PHE A 196 11.70 4.81 5.19
CA PHE A 196 12.83 3.99 4.79
C PHE A 196 12.51 3.33 3.46
N HIS A 197 13.39 3.50 2.48
CA HIS A 197 13.30 2.91 1.16
C HIS A 197 14.47 1.97 0.92
N ALA A 198 14.24 0.85 0.25
CA ALA A 198 15.31 -0.01 -0.26
C ALA A 198 14.95 -0.53 -1.64
N SER A 199 15.83 -0.34 -2.62
CA SER A 199 15.59 -0.86 -3.96
C SER A 199 16.87 -1.17 -4.70
N ILE A 200 16.73 -1.98 -5.75
CA ILE A 200 17.84 -2.32 -6.64
C ILE A 200 17.90 -1.28 -7.78
N CYS A 201 19.03 -0.58 -7.85
CA CYS A 201 19.29 0.49 -8.82
C CYS A 201 20.67 0.33 -9.46
N THR A 202 20.91 1.02 -10.57
CA THR A 202 22.24 1.14 -11.19
C THR A 202 23.10 2.16 -10.48
N ASP A 203 22.49 3.19 -9.88
CA ASP A 203 23.15 4.28 -9.19
C ASP A 203 22.21 4.99 -8.20
N ALA A 204 22.77 5.94 -7.42
CA ALA A 204 22.03 6.70 -6.43
C ALA A 204 21.03 7.70 -7.05
N ILE A 205 21.24 8.13 -8.30
CA ILE A 205 20.34 9.06 -8.98
C ILE A 205 19.02 8.35 -9.30
N GLU A 206 19.08 7.11 -9.77
CA GLU A 206 17.89 6.29 -10.00
C GLU A 206 17.11 6.07 -8.69
N ALA A 207 17.80 5.78 -7.58
CA ALA A 207 17.16 5.64 -6.27
C ALA A 207 16.46 6.95 -5.83
N ALA A 208 17.12 8.11 -5.99
CA ALA A 208 16.54 9.41 -5.70
C ALA A 208 15.34 9.76 -6.61
N GLN A 209 15.39 9.39 -7.89
CA GLN A 209 14.28 9.57 -8.83
C GLN A 209 13.04 8.77 -8.41
N ARG A 210 13.23 7.53 -7.95
CA ARG A 210 12.14 6.70 -7.42
C ARG A 210 11.49 7.34 -6.20
N LEU A 211 12.28 7.90 -5.29
CA LEU A 211 11.76 8.66 -4.15
C LEU A 211 10.98 9.89 -4.60
N ALA A 212 11.49 10.65 -5.57
CA ALA A 212 10.83 11.84 -6.09
C ALA A 212 9.50 11.53 -6.78
N TRP A 213 9.40 10.42 -7.50
CA TRP A 213 8.12 9.96 -8.06
C TRP A 213 7.11 9.55 -7.01
N ARG A 214 7.57 9.07 -5.85
CA ARG A 214 6.70 8.58 -4.77
C ARG A 214 6.25 9.68 -3.83
N TYR A 215 7.18 10.49 -3.35
CA TYR A 215 6.95 11.51 -2.30
C TYR A 215 6.89 12.93 -2.83
N GLY A 216 7.17 13.14 -4.12
CA GLY A 216 7.39 14.46 -4.69
C GLY A 216 8.83 14.94 -4.50
N THR A 217 9.17 16.02 -5.20
CA THR A 217 10.53 16.58 -5.22
C THR A 217 10.97 17.17 -3.89
N GLY A 218 10.03 17.70 -3.09
CA GLY A 218 10.31 18.30 -1.78
C GLY A 218 10.91 17.29 -0.81
N PRO A 219 10.15 16.28 -0.37
CA PRO A 219 10.67 15.25 0.52
C PRO A 219 11.89 14.53 -0.09
N ALA A 220 11.83 14.12 -1.36
CA ALA A 220 12.94 13.39 -1.97
C ALA A 220 14.27 14.18 -2.00
N SER A 221 14.23 15.52 -2.01
CA SER A 221 15.44 16.35 -2.00
C SER A 221 16.22 16.30 -0.67
N VAL A 222 15.56 15.94 0.43
CA VAL A 222 16.19 15.81 1.76
C VAL A 222 16.46 14.35 2.15
N ALA A 223 16.17 13.40 1.26
CA ALA A 223 16.42 11.99 1.53
C ALA A 223 17.93 11.67 1.48
N GLU A 224 18.39 10.92 2.48
CA GLU A 224 19.76 10.42 2.52
C GLU A 224 19.84 9.07 1.82
N VAL A 225 20.44 9.03 0.64
CA VAL A 225 20.60 7.82 -0.17
C VAL A 225 21.98 7.22 0.05
N THR A 226 22.04 5.94 0.41
CA THR A 226 23.28 5.18 0.66
C THR A 226 23.28 3.89 -0.16
N MET A 227 24.46 3.47 -0.63
CA MET A 227 24.64 2.17 -1.28
C MET A 227 24.79 1.06 -0.23
N GLY A 228 24.10 -0.05 -0.42
CA GLY A 228 24.05 -1.16 0.53
C GLY A 228 22.99 -0.95 1.60
N PHE A 229 23.14 -1.64 2.73
CA PHE A 229 22.26 -1.53 3.89
C PHE A 229 23.10 -1.65 5.16
N ASP A 230 22.98 -0.66 6.05
CA ASP A 230 23.62 -0.66 7.36
C ASP A 230 22.56 -0.90 8.46
N PRO A 231 22.56 -2.08 9.11
CA PRO A 231 21.58 -2.43 10.12
C PRO A 231 21.77 -1.70 11.45
N THR A 232 22.87 -0.96 11.63
CA THR A 232 23.20 -0.23 12.87
C THR A 232 22.67 1.21 12.88
N THR A 233 22.12 1.67 11.75
CA THR A 233 21.49 2.98 11.66
C THR A 233 20.21 3.01 12.50
N THR A 234 19.91 4.16 13.12
CA THR A 234 18.69 4.32 13.93
C THR A 234 17.42 4.00 13.12
N PHE A 235 17.38 4.39 11.84
CA PHE A 235 16.27 4.06 10.95
C PHE A 235 16.13 2.56 10.71
N ALA A 236 17.23 1.85 10.46
CA ALA A 236 17.19 0.39 10.30
C ALA A 236 16.81 -0.32 11.61
N GLU A 237 17.14 0.25 12.77
CA GLU A 237 16.74 -0.30 14.06
C GLU A 237 15.27 -0.09 14.37
N VAL A 238 14.73 1.08 14.07
CA VAL A 238 13.37 1.48 14.45
C VAL A 238 12.34 1.03 13.43
N MET A 239 12.63 1.16 12.13
CA MET A 239 11.64 0.95 11.07
C MET A 239 11.71 -0.42 10.43
N VAL A 240 12.88 -1.07 10.43
CA VAL A 240 13.10 -2.31 9.68
C VAL A 240 13.04 -3.51 10.61
N SER A 241 12.07 -4.39 10.39
CA SER A 241 11.91 -5.62 11.18
C SER A 241 13.15 -6.54 11.03
N PRO A 242 13.43 -7.42 12.01
CA PRO A 242 14.57 -8.35 11.93
C PRO A 242 14.56 -9.21 10.65
N ALA A 243 13.40 -9.68 10.21
CA ALA A 243 13.28 -10.48 8.99
C ALA A 243 13.63 -9.69 7.72
N ILE A 244 13.20 -8.42 7.63
CA ILE A 244 13.52 -7.54 6.50
C ILE A 244 15.02 -7.17 6.53
N ARG A 245 15.59 -6.97 7.72
CA ARG A 245 17.02 -6.71 7.88
C ARG A 245 17.85 -7.86 7.33
N ASP A 246 17.53 -9.10 7.70
CA ASP A 246 18.23 -10.29 7.21
C ASP A 246 18.08 -10.44 5.68
N LEU A 247 16.88 -10.16 5.16
CA LEU A 247 16.62 -10.12 3.72
C LEU A 247 17.50 -9.08 3.00
N LEU A 248 17.56 -7.84 3.50
CA LEU A 248 18.35 -6.77 2.89
C LEU A 248 19.85 -7.05 2.96
N LEU A 249 20.34 -7.69 4.03
CA LEU A 249 21.73 -8.14 4.13
C LEU A 249 22.05 -9.21 3.09
N LEU A 250 21.15 -10.18 2.88
CA LEU A 250 21.32 -11.22 1.85
C LEU A 250 21.32 -10.61 0.44
N ILE A 251 20.42 -9.66 0.16
CA ILE A 251 20.34 -8.95 -1.11
C ILE A 251 21.56 -8.05 -1.33
N ALA A 252 22.07 -7.40 -0.28
CA ALA A 252 23.28 -6.58 -0.36
C ALA A 252 24.51 -7.43 -0.72
N ALA A 253 24.59 -8.66 -0.20
CA ALA A 253 25.66 -9.61 -0.50
C ALA A 253 25.55 -10.16 -1.93
N GLU A 254 24.33 -10.43 -2.41
CA GLU A 254 24.06 -10.96 -3.75
C GLU A 254 22.97 -10.16 -4.51
N PRO A 255 23.30 -8.97 -5.04
CA PRO A 255 22.31 -8.08 -5.69
C PRO A 255 21.73 -8.60 -7.01
N ASP A 256 22.38 -9.59 -7.64
CA ASP A 256 21.93 -10.22 -8.87
C ASP A 256 21.11 -11.50 -8.61
N SER A 257 20.85 -11.83 -7.34
CA SER A 257 20.05 -12.99 -6.96
C SER A 257 18.57 -12.84 -7.37
N PRO A 258 17.83 -13.95 -7.56
CA PRO A 258 16.39 -13.89 -7.81
C PRO A 258 15.60 -13.17 -6.71
N LEU A 259 16.13 -13.13 -5.48
CA LEU A 259 15.54 -12.46 -4.33
C LEU A 259 15.58 -10.92 -4.46
N ALA A 260 16.59 -10.40 -5.16
CA ALA A 260 16.74 -8.98 -5.45
C ALA A 260 15.87 -8.53 -6.64
N ALA A 261 15.37 -9.47 -7.45
CA ALA A 261 14.63 -9.16 -8.67
C ALA A 261 13.32 -8.43 -8.34
N GLY A 262 13.25 -7.16 -8.73
CA GLY A 262 12.06 -6.34 -8.51
C GLY A 262 11.90 -5.80 -7.08
N LEU A 263 12.95 -5.87 -6.25
CA LEU A 263 12.92 -5.26 -4.91
C LEU A 263 12.68 -3.74 -5.01
N ASP A 264 11.54 -3.31 -4.47
CA ASP A 264 11.16 -1.93 -4.19
C ASP A 264 10.41 -1.89 -2.84
N LEU A 265 11.17 -1.85 -1.75
CA LEU A 265 10.66 -1.81 -0.39
C LEU A 265 10.50 -0.36 0.06
N ASN A 266 9.36 -0.04 0.66
CA ASN A 266 9.11 1.25 1.29
C ASN A 266 8.37 1.03 2.60
N LEU A 267 8.91 1.60 3.68
CA LEU A 267 8.35 1.58 5.01
C LEU A 267 8.11 3.02 5.43
N GLU A 268 6.90 3.32 5.88
CA GLU A 268 6.47 4.68 6.16
C GLU A 268 5.80 4.77 7.53
N GLN A 269 6.09 5.84 8.25
CA GLN A 269 5.43 6.23 9.48
C GLN A 269 5.01 7.69 9.35
N ARG A 270 3.76 7.98 9.66
CA ARG A 270 3.20 9.33 9.66
C ARG A 270 2.71 9.66 11.05
N PHE A 271 3.17 10.78 11.57
CA PHE A 271 2.77 11.30 12.86
C PHE A 271 1.99 12.60 12.63
N ALA A 272 0.85 12.74 13.30
CA ALA A 272 0.20 14.03 13.42
C ALA A 272 1.03 14.90 14.39
N ALA A 273 1.20 16.17 14.07
CA ALA A 273 1.86 17.16 14.93
C ALA A 273 1.01 17.51 16.17
#